data_AF-A0A6M0Q403-F1
#
_entry.id   AF-A0A6M0Q403-F1
#
_cell.length_a   1.000
_cell.length_b   1.000
_cell.length_c   1.000
_cell.angle_alpha   90.00
_cell.angle_beta   90.00
_cell.angle_gamma   90.00
#
_symmetry.space_group_name_H-M   'P 1'
#
loop_
_entity.id
_entity.type
_entity.pdbx_description
1 polymer ?
#
loop_
_entity_poly.entity_id
_entity_poly.type
_entity_poly.pdbx_seq_one_letter_code
_entity_poly.pdbx_strand_id
1 'polypeptide(L)'
;MLEKFIYRAGIVSSILSFPTLFKHPSYKLWIPFFIWNGFVNVLFNSYLVKTNKVTYPIRFMPKILKINIVYDVLICPYLSIWYCQSTYNDKLPTMIKKLFLWGIPQGAYEILLERKTNSLRFKRGYKWYHSLFLVFIVKILSRVVLESIKPYISKNKFNQ
;
A
#
# COMPACT_ATOMS: atom_id res chain seq x y z
N MET A 1 9.98 14.43 -17.68
CA MET A 1 10.52 14.95 -16.39
C MET A 1 9.65 14.58 -15.19
N LEU A 2 8.33 14.72 -15.28
CA LEU A 2 7.38 14.43 -14.20
C LEU A 2 7.46 13.00 -13.64
N GLU A 3 7.66 11.99 -14.49
CA GLU A 3 7.72 10.59 -14.07
C GLU A 3 8.95 10.30 -13.20
N LYS A 4 10.12 10.79 -13.61
CA LYS A 4 11.35 10.69 -12.80
C LYS A 4 11.19 11.40 -11.46
N PHE A 5 10.48 12.53 -11.43
CA PHE A 5 10.15 13.23 -10.20
C PHE A 5 9.26 12.39 -9.28
N ILE A 6 8.20 11.76 -9.81
CA ILE A 6 7.29 10.91 -9.05
C ILE A 6 8.04 9.72 -8.42
N TYR A 7 8.93 9.07 -9.17
CA TYR A 7 9.75 7.98 -8.62
C TYR A 7 10.68 8.45 -7.52
N ARG A 8 11.37 9.59 -7.73
CA ARG A 8 12.25 10.18 -6.70
C ARG A 8 11.45 10.57 -5.45
N ALA A 9 10.30 11.20 -5.61
CA ALA A 9 9.40 11.54 -4.51
C ALA A 9 8.91 10.29 -3.78
N GLY A 10 8.62 9.20 -4.50
CA GLY A 10 8.28 7.91 -3.90
C GLY A 10 9.41 7.34 -3.06
N ILE A 11 10.64 7.37 -3.56
CA ILE A 11 11.82 6.89 -2.80
C ILE A 11 12.07 7.77 -1.57
N VAL A 12 12.06 9.10 -1.73
CA VAL A 12 12.29 10.04 -0.64
C VAL A 12 11.23 9.89 0.45
N SER A 13 9.95 9.82 0.07
CA SER A 13 8.86 9.56 1.03
C SER A 13 9.04 8.21 1.73
N SER A 14 9.49 7.17 1.04
CA SER A 14 9.77 5.86 1.64
C SER A 14 10.90 5.91 2.67
N ILE A 15 11.98 6.64 2.39
CA ILE A 15 13.10 6.84 3.33
C ILE A 15 12.59 7.62 4.55
N LEU A 16 11.83 8.68 4.33
CA LEU A 16 11.27 9.49 5.41
C LEU A 16 10.25 8.71 6.26
N SER A 17 9.59 7.71 5.68
CA SER A 17 8.61 6.84 6.34
C SER A 17 9.25 5.72 7.14
N PHE A 18 10.53 5.41 6.91
CA PHE A 18 11.23 4.31 7.56
C PHE A 18 11.15 4.31 9.10
N PRO A 19 11.31 5.45 9.81
CA PRO A 19 11.19 5.50 11.27
C PRO A 19 9.81 5.05 11.79
N THR A 20 8.76 5.16 10.98
CA THR A 20 7.40 4.76 11.38
C THR A 20 7.27 3.26 11.64
N LEU A 21 8.16 2.43 11.07
CA LEU A 21 8.23 0.99 11.34
C LEU A 21 8.67 0.67 12.78
N PHE A 22 9.38 1.60 13.43
CA PHE A 22 9.87 1.41 14.81
C PHE A 22 8.92 1.99 15.86
N LYS A 23 7.78 2.54 15.45
CA LYS A 23 6.79 3.12 16.37
C LYS A 23 6.11 2.03 17.22
N HIS A 24 5.77 2.37 18.47
CA HIS A 24 4.98 1.52 19.38
C HIS A 24 3.73 0.95 18.68
N PRO A 25 3.33 -0.34 18.86
CA PRO A 25 3.59 -1.23 19.99
C PRO A 25 4.88 -2.06 19.96
N SER A 26 5.40 -2.40 18.78
CA SER A 26 6.67 -3.11 18.62
C SER A 26 7.12 -3.14 17.15
N TYR A 27 8.41 -2.88 16.88
CA TYR A 27 9.02 -3.03 15.56
C TYR A 27 8.94 -4.48 15.03
N LYS A 28 8.88 -5.46 15.95
CA LYS A 28 8.70 -6.89 15.63
C LYS A 28 7.35 -7.18 14.98
N LEU A 29 6.36 -6.31 15.15
CA LEU A 29 5.06 -6.38 14.48
C LEU A 29 5.15 -5.72 13.10
N TRP A 30 5.60 -4.47 13.05
CA TRP A 30 5.46 -3.63 11.86
C TRP A 30 6.38 -4.03 10.72
N ILE A 31 7.58 -4.56 10.99
CA ILE A 31 8.51 -4.98 9.93
C ILE A 31 7.99 -6.21 9.17
N PRO A 32 7.64 -7.34 9.82
CA PRO A 32 7.05 -8.48 9.10
C PRO A 32 5.74 -8.11 8.41
N PHE A 33 4.94 -7.26 9.05
CA PHE A 33 3.68 -6.78 8.48
C PHE A 33 3.90 -5.90 7.24
N PHE A 34 4.94 -5.06 7.21
CA PHE A 34 5.37 -4.32 6.01
C PHE A 34 5.69 -5.26 4.86
N ILE A 35 6.52 -6.28 5.12
CA ILE A 35 6.94 -7.26 4.13
C ILE A 35 5.73 -8.02 3.58
N TRP A 36 4.84 -8.48 4.47
CA TRP A 36 3.58 -9.13 4.08
C TRP A 36 2.72 -8.25 3.19
N ASN A 37 2.52 -6.98 3.54
CA ASN A 37 1.76 -6.04 2.73
C ASN A 37 2.41 -5.81 1.36
N GLY A 38 3.74 -5.67 1.30
CA GLY A 38 4.47 -5.57 0.04
C GLY A 38 4.25 -6.78 -0.85
N PHE A 39 4.35 -7.99 -0.28
CA PHE A 39 4.07 -9.23 -1.00
C PHE A 39 2.64 -9.28 -1.57
N VAL A 40 1.64 -8.95 -0.75
CA VAL A 40 0.23 -8.93 -1.17
C VAL A 40 -0.01 -7.93 -2.31
N ASN A 41 0.57 -6.73 -2.23
CA ASN A 41 0.46 -5.73 -3.29
C ASN A 41 1.09 -6.20 -4.60
N VAL A 42 2.30 -6.78 -4.52
CA VAL A 42 2.99 -7.37 -5.68
C VAL A 42 2.15 -8.47 -6.32
N LEU A 43 1.50 -9.33 -5.51
CA LEU A 43 0.64 -10.41 -5.99
C LEU A 43 -0.59 -9.86 -6.74
N PHE A 44 -1.34 -8.94 -6.12
CA PHE A 44 -2.52 -8.32 -6.75
C PHE A 44 -2.15 -7.58 -8.03
N ASN A 45 -1.07 -6.78 -7.99
CA ASN A 45 -0.67 -6.01 -9.16
C ASN A 45 -0.16 -6.92 -10.29
N SER A 46 0.58 -7.97 -9.96
CA SER A 46 1.01 -8.98 -10.94
C SER A 46 -0.19 -9.67 -11.60
N TYR A 47 -1.26 -9.96 -10.85
CA TYR A 47 -2.50 -10.51 -11.40
C TYR A 47 -3.20 -9.52 -12.34
N LEU A 48 -3.30 -8.24 -11.96
CA LEU A 48 -3.89 -7.19 -12.80
C LEU A 48 -3.11 -6.96 -14.09
N VAL A 49 -1.78 -7.02 -14.04
CA VAL A 49 -0.92 -6.90 -15.22
C VAL A 49 -1.03 -8.14 -16.11
N LYS A 50 -1.04 -9.36 -15.53
CA LYS A 50 -1.24 -10.61 -16.30
C LYS A 50 -2.58 -10.65 -17.03
N THR A 51 -3.64 -10.13 -16.41
CA THR A 51 -4.97 -10.02 -17.02
C THR A 51 -5.11 -8.86 -18.01
N ASN A 52 -4.04 -8.07 -18.23
CA ASN A 52 -4.01 -6.85 -19.03
C ASN A 52 -5.09 -5.83 -18.61
N LYS A 53 -5.49 -5.84 -17.34
CA LYS A 53 -6.40 -4.82 -16.76
C LYS A 53 -5.65 -3.53 -16.45
N VAL A 54 -4.38 -3.67 -16.07
CA VAL A 54 -3.47 -2.55 -15.78
C VAL A 54 -2.18 -2.73 -16.59
N THR A 55 -1.65 -1.65 -17.14
CA THR A 55 -0.34 -1.64 -17.79
C THR A 55 0.50 -0.50 -17.23
N TYR A 56 1.79 -0.77 -17.01
CA TYR A 56 2.79 0.22 -16.62
C TYR A 56 3.81 0.39 -17.76
N PRO A 57 3.60 1.37 -18.67
CA PRO A 57 4.48 1.60 -19.82
C PRO A 57 5.87 2.08 -19.38
N ILE A 58 5.92 2.91 -18.34
CA ILE A 58 7.14 3.50 -17.81
C ILE A 58 7.28 3.04 -16.37
N ARG A 59 8.33 2.26 -16.09
CA ARG A 59 8.55 1.56 -14.82
C ARG A 59 10.03 1.38 -14.51
N PHE A 60 10.34 1.19 -13.24
CA PHE A 60 11.68 0.87 -12.78
C PHE A 60 12.04 -0.58 -13.17
N MET A 61 13.18 -0.76 -13.85
CA MET A 61 13.67 -2.07 -14.31
C MET A 61 12.71 -2.85 -15.22
N PRO A 62 12.30 -2.27 -16.38
CA PRO A 62 11.20 -2.77 -17.21
C PRO A 62 11.43 -4.14 -17.84
N LYS A 63 12.70 -4.58 -17.93
CA LYS A 63 13.11 -5.88 -18.48
C LYS A 63 12.78 -7.05 -17.55
N ILE A 64 12.71 -6.81 -16.24
CA ILE A 64 12.56 -7.87 -15.22
C ILE A 64 11.19 -7.76 -14.55
N LEU A 65 10.74 -6.53 -14.27
CA LEU A 65 9.52 -6.29 -13.50
C LEU A 65 8.48 -5.63 -14.39
N LYS A 66 7.25 -6.18 -14.39
CA LYS A 66 6.10 -5.65 -15.14
C LYS A 66 5.20 -4.71 -14.32
N ILE A 67 5.52 -4.56 -13.03
CA ILE A 67 4.75 -3.82 -12.02
C ILE A 67 5.48 -2.54 -11.59
N ASN A 68 4.79 -1.66 -10.86
CA ASN A 68 5.40 -0.44 -10.30
C ASN A 68 6.00 -0.72 -8.92
N ILE A 69 7.20 -1.32 -8.90
CA ILE A 69 7.82 -1.84 -7.68
C ILE A 69 7.97 -0.79 -6.55
N VAL A 70 8.26 0.47 -6.87
CA VAL A 70 8.39 1.53 -5.86
C VAL A 70 7.06 1.78 -5.17
N TYR A 71 5.97 1.80 -5.94
CA TYR A 71 4.63 1.95 -5.39
C TYR A 71 4.19 0.70 -4.61
N ASP A 72 4.37 -0.48 -5.21
CA ASP A 72 3.83 -1.74 -4.68
C ASP A 72 4.58 -2.23 -3.43
N VAL A 73 5.89 -2.01 -3.34
CA VAL A 73 6.75 -2.53 -2.25
C VAL A 73 7.03 -1.49 -1.18
N LEU A 74 6.97 -0.19 -1.52
CA LEU A 74 7.28 0.86 -0.55
C LEU A 74 6.03 1.67 -0.18
N ILE A 75 5.46 2.39 -1.14
CA ILE A 75 4.39 3.36 -0.85
C ILE A 75 3.13 2.69 -0.30
N CYS A 76 2.59 1.71 -1.02
CA CYS A 76 1.38 1.00 -0.60
C CYS A 76 1.55 0.36 0.80
N PRO A 77 2.62 -0.39 1.07
CA PRO A 77 2.85 -0.96 2.41
C PRO A 77 2.96 0.09 3.52
N TYR A 78 3.64 1.22 3.28
CA TYR A 78 3.68 2.31 4.26
C TYR A 78 2.29 2.90 4.54
N LEU A 79 1.49 3.15 3.49
CA LEU A 79 0.12 3.65 3.65
C LEU A 79 -0.77 2.66 4.41
N SER A 80 -0.63 1.36 4.14
CA SER A 80 -1.34 0.32 4.90
C SER A 80 -0.89 0.28 6.37
N ILE A 81 0.40 0.46 6.66
CA ILE A 81 0.92 0.54 8.02
C ILE A 81 0.40 1.77 8.74
N TRP A 82 0.44 2.94 8.13
CA TRP A 82 -0.07 4.16 8.77
C TRP A 82 -1.56 4.07 9.04
N TYR A 83 -2.33 3.49 8.11
CA TYR A 83 -3.73 3.17 8.35
C TYR A 83 -3.88 2.24 9.56
N CYS A 84 -3.14 1.13 9.61
CA CYS A 84 -3.21 0.15 10.70
C CYS A 84 -2.72 0.71 12.05
N GLN A 85 -1.67 1.52 12.06
CA GLN A 85 -1.16 2.22 13.24
C GLN A 85 -2.19 3.23 13.76
N SER A 86 -2.78 4.02 12.86
CA SER A 86 -3.79 5.00 13.22
C SER A 86 -5.11 4.38 13.69
N THR A 87 -5.42 3.15 13.28
CA THR A 87 -6.64 2.42 13.65
C THR A 87 -6.41 1.31 14.67
N TYR A 88 -5.23 1.24 15.28
CA TYR A 88 -4.83 0.13 16.16
C TYR A 88 -5.76 -0.07 17.38
N ASN A 89 -6.30 1.04 17.93
CA ASN A 89 -7.24 1.04 19.06
C ASN A 89 -8.63 1.57 18.70
N ASP A 90 -8.89 1.79 17.40
CA ASP A 90 -10.14 2.38 16.96
C ASP A 90 -11.28 1.36 16.91
N LYS A 91 -12.50 1.84 17.19
CA LYS A 91 -13.75 1.11 16.92
C LYS A 91 -14.09 1.18 15.42
N LEU A 92 -14.93 0.24 14.95
CA LEU A 92 -15.40 0.13 13.56
C LEU A 92 -15.79 1.47 12.88
N PRO A 93 -16.59 2.37 13.47
CA PRO A 93 -16.98 3.61 12.78
C PRO A 93 -15.81 4.57 12.56
N THR A 94 -14.88 4.66 13.51
CA THR A 94 -13.67 5.51 13.38
C THR A 94 -12.70 4.91 12.36
N MET A 95 -12.60 3.57 12.33
CA MET A 95 -11.83 2.85 11.32
C MET A 95 -12.31 3.19 9.90
N ILE A 96 -13.61 3.13 9.64
CA ILE A 96 -14.18 3.42 8.32
C ILE A 96 -13.86 4.87 7.90
N LYS A 97 -13.98 5.84 8.82
CA LYS A 97 -13.59 7.23 8.53
C LYS A 97 -12.12 7.35 8.12
N LYS A 98 -11.23 6.69 8.87
CA LYS A 98 -9.79 6.68 8.54
C LYS A 98 -9.50 5.90 7.25
N LEU A 99 -10.30 4.89 6.91
CA LEU A 99 -10.16 4.16 5.65
C LEU A 99 -10.35 5.10 4.46
N PHE A 100 -11.38 5.94 4.50
CA PHE A 100 -11.57 6.98 3.48
C PHE A 100 -10.45 8.01 3.50
N LEU A 101 -10.04 8.47 4.69
CA LEU A 101 -8.95 9.44 4.84
C LEU A 101 -7.62 8.96 4.22
N TRP A 102 -7.29 7.68 4.35
CA TRP A 102 -6.06 7.11 3.80
C TRP A 102 -6.22 6.55 2.39
N GLY A 103 -7.39 6.04 2.03
CA GLY A 103 -7.64 5.42 0.72
C GLY A 103 -7.99 6.40 -0.38
N ILE A 104 -8.71 7.49 -0.09
CA ILE A 104 -9.06 8.50 -1.10
C ILE A 104 -7.81 9.20 -1.66
N PRO A 105 -6.85 9.71 -0.84
CA PRO A 105 -5.64 10.33 -1.38
C PRO A 105 -4.80 9.36 -2.21
N GLN A 106 -4.75 8.08 -1.81
CA GLN A 106 -4.06 7.05 -2.56
C GLN A 106 -4.71 6.77 -3.93
N GLY A 107 -6.04 6.64 -3.98
CA GLY A 107 -6.76 6.47 -5.25
C GLY A 107 -6.70 7.72 -6.12
N ALA A 108 -6.74 8.91 -5.53
CA ALA A 108 -6.55 10.17 -6.24
C ALA A 108 -5.15 10.23 -6.87
N TYR A 109 -4.11 9.76 -6.16
CA TYR A 109 -2.77 9.63 -6.71
C TYR A 109 -2.73 8.67 -7.91
N GLU A 110 -3.41 7.52 -7.84
CA GLU A 110 -3.52 6.60 -9.00
C GLU A 110 -4.24 7.25 -10.20
N ILE A 111 -5.31 8.02 -9.95
CA ILE A 111 -6.02 8.77 -11.00
C ILE A 111 -5.11 9.82 -11.62
N LEU A 112 -4.30 10.52 -10.81
CA LEU A 112 -3.33 11.48 -11.30
C LEU A 112 -2.26 10.80 -12.16
N LEU A 113 -1.77 9.62 -11.75
CA LEU A 113 -0.85 8.84 -12.59
C LEU A 113 -1.48 8.40 -13.90
N GLU A 114 -2.74 7.99 -13.90
CA GLU A 114 -3.44 7.60 -15.12
C GLU A 114 -3.65 8.79 -16.08
N ARG A 115 -4.09 9.94 -15.55
CA ARG A 115 -4.52 11.08 -16.36
C ARG A 115 -3.39 12.04 -16.73
N LYS A 116 -2.38 12.18 -15.87
CA LYS A 116 -1.29 13.16 -16.02
C LYS A 116 0.04 12.53 -16.43
N THR A 117 0.21 11.21 -16.29
CA THR A 117 1.45 10.53 -16.71
C THR A 117 1.17 9.34 -17.61
N ASN A 118 2.21 8.87 -18.30
CA ASN A 118 2.13 7.62 -19.06
C ASN A 118 2.63 6.44 -18.22
N SER A 119 2.67 6.57 -16.89
CA SER A 119 3.19 5.54 -15.99
C SER A 119 2.16 4.47 -15.66
N LEU A 120 0.87 4.79 -15.67
CA LEU A 120 -0.24 3.88 -15.37
C LEU A 120 -1.30 3.99 -16.45
N ARG A 121 -1.75 2.87 -17.03
CA ARG A 121 -2.88 2.84 -17.95
C ARG A 121 -3.85 1.74 -17.56
N PHE A 122 -5.13 2.10 -17.39
CA PHE A 122 -6.20 1.14 -17.22
C PHE A 122 -6.70 0.66 -18.60
N LYS A 123 -7.01 -0.65 -18.71
CA LYS A 123 -7.45 -1.30 -19.95
C LYS A 123 -8.58 -2.29 -19.65
N ARG A 124 -9.24 -2.76 -20.72
CA ARG A 124 -10.26 -3.84 -20.68
C ARG A 124 -11.39 -3.56 -19.67
N GLY A 125 -11.93 -2.34 -19.67
CA GLY A 125 -13.02 -1.94 -18.78
C GLY A 125 -12.62 -1.70 -17.33
N TYR A 126 -11.35 -1.93 -16.96
CA TYR A 126 -10.81 -1.49 -15.68
C TYR A 126 -10.80 0.04 -15.65
N LYS A 127 -11.37 0.61 -14.59
CA LYS A 127 -11.52 2.05 -14.40
C LYS A 127 -10.97 2.43 -13.03
N TRP A 128 -10.72 3.71 -12.81
CA TRP A 128 -10.17 4.23 -11.56
C TRP A 128 -10.90 3.76 -10.29
N TYR A 129 -12.23 3.57 -10.34
CA TYR A 129 -13.00 3.11 -9.18
C TYR A 129 -12.70 1.66 -8.80
N HIS A 130 -12.32 0.79 -9.75
CA HIS A 130 -11.89 -0.57 -9.45
C HIS A 130 -10.56 -0.54 -8.67
N SER A 131 -9.66 0.37 -9.07
CA SER A 131 -8.39 0.59 -8.39
C SER A 131 -8.62 1.13 -6.97
N LEU A 132 -9.46 2.14 -6.82
CA LEU A 132 -9.86 2.67 -5.51
C LEU A 132 -10.50 1.59 -4.62
N PHE A 133 -11.37 0.76 -5.18
CA PHE A 133 -11.98 -0.35 -4.46
C PHE A 133 -10.92 -1.36 -3.99
N LEU A 134 -9.98 -1.72 -4.85
CA LEU A 134 -8.87 -2.61 -4.48
C LEU A 134 -8.00 -2.01 -3.36
N VAL A 135 -7.72 -0.71 -3.42
CA VAL A 135 -7.00 0.02 -2.36
C VAL A 135 -7.71 -0.09 -1.02
N PHE A 136 -9.05 -0.01 -1.00
CA PHE A 136 -9.83 -0.20 0.22
C PHE A 136 -9.80 -1.66 0.70
N ILE A 137 -9.97 -2.64 -0.21
CA ILE A 137 -9.86 -4.06 0.13
C ILE A 137 -8.52 -4.36 0.78
N VAL A 138 -7.41 -3.91 0.17
CA VAL A 138 -6.08 -4.16 0.70
C VAL A 138 -5.93 -3.60 2.11
N LYS A 139 -6.38 -2.36 2.36
CA LYS A 139 -6.32 -1.77 3.72
C LYS A 139 -7.17 -2.53 4.73
N ILE A 140 -8.38 -2.94 4.37
CA ILE A 140 -9.24 -3.75 5.25
C ILE A 140 -8.56 -5.09 5.54
N LEU A 141 -8.01 -5.75 4.52
CA LEU A 141 -7.28 -7.00 4.66
C LEU A 141 -6.07 -6.84 5.58
N SER A 142 -5.27 -5.77 5.41
CA SER A 142 -4.17 -5.43 6.32
C SER A 142 -4.69 -5.35 7.75
N ARG A 143 -5.82 -4.66 7.98
CA ARG A 143 -6.38 -4.49 9.32
C ARG A 143 -6.86 -5.79 9.95
N VAL A 144 -7.46 -6.68 9.16
CA VAL A 144 -7.86 -8.02 9.59
C VAL A 144 -6.63 -8.81 10.02
N VAL A 145 -5.56 -8.81 9.21
CA VAL A 145 -4.30 -9.47 9.56
C VAL A 145 -3.68 -8.88 10.84
N LEU A 146 -3.76 -7.55 11.03
CA LEU A 146 -3.31 -6.91 12.26
C LEU A 146 -4.10 -7.38 13.49
N GLU A 147 -5.44 -7.43 13.42
CA GLU A 147 -6.26 -7.97 14.53
C GLU A 147 -5.89 -9.43 14.84
N SER A 148 -5.63 -10.25 13.83
CA SER A 148 -5.23 -11.64 14.05
C SER A 148 -3.87 -11.78 14.74
N ILE A 149 -2.91 -10.89 14.43
CA ILE A 149 -1.55 -10.94 14.99
C ILE A 149 -1.47 -10.27 16.36
N LYS A 150 -2.29 -9.25 16.62
CA LYS A 150 -2.27 -8.42 17.83
C LYS A 150 -2.31 -9.23 19.15
N PRO A 151 -3.17 -10.26 19.31
CA PRO A 151 -3.19 -11.11 20.51
C PRO A 151 -1.86 -11.83 20.79
N TYR A 152 -1.21 -12.37 19.75
CA TYR A 152 0.04 -13.12 19.89
C TYR A 152 1.19 -12.23 20.36
N ILE A 153 1.23 -10.98 19.91
CA ILE A 153 2.29 -10.03 20.28
C ILE A 153 2.03 -9.41 21.65
N SER A 154 0.78 -9.16 22.02
CA SER A 154 0.43 -8.70 23.37
C SER A 154 0.78 -9.73 24.44
N LYS A 155 0.58 -11.02 24.15
CA LYS A 155 0.89 -12.12 25.08
C LYS A 155 2.41 -12.24 25.35
N ASN A 156 3.23 -11.95 24.34
CA ASN A 156 4.69 -11.97 24.46
C ASN A 156 5.28 -10.81 25.28
N LYS A 157 4.50 -9.74 25.54
CA LYS A 157 4.89 -8.61 26.42
C LYS A 157 4.71 -8.90 27.91
N PHE A 158 3.94 -9.94 28.29
CA PHE A 158 3.70 -10.33 29.69
C PHE A 158 4.60 -11.49 30.15
N ASN A 159 5.37 -12.09 29.24
CA ASN A 159 6.32 -13.19 29.53
C ASN A 159 7.79 -12.74 29.46
N GLN A 160 8.05 -11.43 29.44
CA GLN A 160 9.37 -10.80 29.60
C GLN A 160 9.29 -9.81 30.75
#